data_AF-A0A256ZF91-F1
#
_entry.id   AF-A0A256ZF91-F1
#
_cell.length_a   1.000
_cell.length_b   1.000
_cell.length_c   1.000
_cell.angle_alpha   90.00
_cell.angle_beta   90.00
_cell.angle_gamma   90.00
#
_symmetry.space_group_name_H-M   'P 1'
#
loop_
_entity.id
_entity.type
_entity.pdbx_description
1 polymer ?
#
loop_
_entity_poly.entity_id
_entity_poly.type
_entity_poly.pdbx_seq_one_letter_code
_entity_poly.pdbx_strand_id
1 'polypeptide(L)'
;MPEYNDVFVGDAVVCLGNLVMSKEIPRAMCEAYDMKREKDFVWALLSALAAGHNLGGDRRKDRSGALIVVGETPYGKYYDYIVNLRVDYSDNPLEELMMLYQMYKEIWF
;
A
#
# COMPACT_ATOMS: atom_id res chain seq x y z
N MET A 1 1.61 9.32 -24.62
CA MET A 1 2.59 9.32 -23.51
C MET A 1 1.87 8.88 -22.23
N PRO A 2 2.49 8.24 -21.22
CA PRO A 2 1.83 8.18 -19.92
C PRO A 2 1.80 9.62 -19.39
N GLU A 3 0.63 10.21 -19.25
CA GLU A 3 0.52 11.66 -19.01
C GLU A 3 0.50 12.03 -17.53
N TYR A 4 0.35 11.07 -16.63
CA TYR A 4 -0.02 11.36 -15.25
C TYR A 4 1.05 10.97 -14.24
N ASN A 5 1.57 11.99 -13.59
CA ASN A 5 2.30 11.93 -12.34
C ASN A 5 1.57 12.87 -11.41
N ASP A 6 1.01 12.33 -10.34
CA ASP A 6 0.10 13.10 -9.51
C ASP A 6 0.27 12.71 -8.03
N VAL A 7 -0.16 13.61 -7.18
CA VAL A 7 -0.12 13.48 -5.73
C VAL A 7 -1.44 13.97 -5.15
N PHE A 8 -1.99 13.21 -4.23
CA PHE A 8 -3.15 13.62 -3.46
C PHE A 8 -2.80 13.59 -1.98
N VAL A 9 -3.10 14.69 -1.29
CA VAL A 9 -2.88 14.84 0.16
C VAL A 9 -4.25 14.68 0.83
N GLY A 10 -4.47 13.54 1.47
CA GLY A 10 -5.61 13.31 2.35
C GLY A 10 -5.32 13.78 3.78
N ASP A 11 -6.26 13.51 4.68
CA ASP A 11 -6.18 14.01 6.07
C ASP A 11 -5.02 13.40 6.87
N ALA A 12 -4.76 12.09 6.67
CA ALA A 12 -3.72 11.35 7.41
C ALA A 12 -2.75 10.58 6.50
N VAL A 13 -2.89 10.73 5.17
CA VAL A 13 -2.11 9.97 4.19
C VAL A 13 -1.83 10.84 2.97
N VAL A 14 -0.66 10.65 2.37
CA VAL A 14 -0.33 11.20 1.06
C VAL A 14 -0.16 10.04 0.10
N CYS A 15 -0.91 10.02 -0.98
CA CYS A 15 -0.75 9.05 -2.05
C CYS A 15 -0.18 9.72 -3.28
N LEU A 16 0.68 9.01 -3.99
CA LEU A 16 1.41 9.52 -5.14
C LEU A 16 1.64 8.40 -6.14
N GLY A 17 1.70 8.77 -7.42
CA GLY A 17 1.95 7.83 -8.51
C GLY A 17 2.72 8.49 -9.64
N ASN A 18 3.63 7.73 -10.27
CA ASN A 18 4.38 8.12 -11.45
C ASN A 18 4.13 7.07 -12.54
N LEU A 19 3.98 7.50 -13.80
CA LEU A 19 3.70 6.61 -14.94
C LEU A 19 2.45 5.73 -14.76
N VAL A 20 1.42 6.27 -14.10
CA VAL A 20 0.18 5.55 -13.80
C VAL A 20 -0.83 5.61 -14.94
N MET A 21 -1.78 4.68 -14.94
CA MET A 21 -2.83 4.59 -15.98
C MET A 21 -3.90 5.67 -15.89
N SER A 22 -4.05 6.33 -14.73
CA SER A 22 -5.07 7.35 -14.48
C SER A 22 -4.59 8.37 -13.44
N LYS A 23 -4.90 9.66 -13.65
CA LYS A 23 -4.67 10.73 -12.67
C LYS A 23 -5.52 10.59 -11.40
N GLU A 24 -6.59 9.80 -11.46
CA GLU A 24 -7.48 9.59 -10.32
C GLU A 24 -6.89 8.60 -9.29
N ILE A 25 -5.81 7.90 -9.64
CA ILE A 25 -5.19 6.86 -8.79
C ILE A 25 -4.82 7.42 -7.41
N PRO A 26 -4.02 8.49 -7.27
CA PRO A 26 -3.66 9.01 -5.94
C PRO A 26 -4.88 9.38 -5.09
N ARG A 27 -5.92 10.00 -5.67
CA ARG A 27 -7.14 10.33 -4.93
C ARG A 27 -7.87 9.08 -4.46
N ALA A 28 -8.09 8.11 -5.35
CA ALA A 28 -8.77 6.86 -5.02
C ALA A 28 -8.02 6.05 -3.94
N MET A 29 -6.69 6.08 -3.95
CA MET A 29 -5.86 5.47 -2.91
C MET A 29 -6.13 6.13 -1.54
N CYS A 30 -6.11 7.46 -1.44
CA CYS A 30 -6.42 8.17 -0.19
C CYS A 30 -7.84 7.89 0.30
N GLU A 31 -8.84 7.97 -0.58
CA GLU A 31 -10.24 7.68 -0.24
C GLU A 31 -10.40 6.26 0.31
N ALA A 32 -9.75 5.27 -0.31
CA ALA A 32 -9.80 3.88 0.15
C ALA A 32 -9.10 3.67 1.50
N TYR A 33 -8.00 4.38 1.76
CA TYR A 33 -7.34 4.39 3.06
C TYR A 33 -8.29 4.95 4.14
N ASP A 34 -8.89 6.11 3.90
CA ASP A 34 -9.74 6.79 4.88
C ASP A 34 -10.98 5.97 5.24
N MET A 35 -11.55 5.23 4.30
CA MET A 35 -12.68 4.32 4.55
C MET A 35 -12.35 3.13 5.47
N LYS A 36 -11.06 2.79 5.65
CA LYS A 36 -10.61 1.59 6.35
C LYS A 36 -9.76 1.87 7.59
N ARG A 37 -9.15 3.07 7.69
CA ARG A 37 -8.14 3.40 8.70
C ARG A 37 -8.57 3.22 10.15
N GLU A 38 -9.87 3.37 10.45
CA GLU A 38 -10.40 3.20 11.81
C GLU A 38 -10.47 1.74 12.27
N LYS A 39 -10.52 0.78 11.33
CA LYS A 39 -10.66 -0.65 11.63
C LYS A 39 -9.32 -1.35 11.74
N ASP A 40 -8.45 -1.09 10.79
CA ASP A 40 -7.14 -1.71 10.69
C ASP A 40 -6.23 -0.80 9.85
N PHE A 41 -5.28 -0.14 10.51
CA PHE A 41 -4.35 0.80 9.89
C PHE A 41 -3.56 0.16 8.75
N VAL A 42 -3.08 -1.08 8.94
CA VAL A 42 -2.23 -1.76 7.97
C VAL A 42 -3.07 -2.24 6.78
N TRP A 43 -4.26 -2.78 7.05
CA TRP A 43 -5.20 -3.13 5.99
C TRP A 43 -5.68 -1.91 5.20
N ALA A 44 -5.76 -0.73 5.81
CA ALA A 44 -6.09 0.50 5.12
C ALA A 44 -5.00 0.88 4.09
N LEU A 45 -3.72 0.71 4.41
CA LEU A 45 -2.62 0.92 3.46
C LEU A 45 -2.70 -0.05 2.27
N LEU A 46 -2.98 -1.33 2.54
CA LEU A 46 -3.19 -2.33 1.47
C LEU A 46 -4.43 -2.02 0.62
N SER A 47 -5.51 -1.57 1.25
CA SER A 47 -6.74 -1.15 0.56
C SER A 47 -6.50 0.05 -0.35
N ALA A 48 -5.62 0.98 0.05
CA ALA A 48 -5.19 2.10 -0.79
C ALA A 48 -4.49 1.58 -2.05
N LEU A 49 -3.48 0.72 -1.91
CA LEU A 49 -2.78 0.11 -3.06
C LEU A 49 -3.75 -0.64 -3.98
N ALA A 50 -4.72 -1.37 -3.42
CA ALA A 50 -5.74 -2.07 -4.20
C ALA A 50 -6.64 -1.12 -5.00
N ALA A 51 -7.05 0.00 -4.42
CA ALA A 51 -7.81 1.01 -5.16
C ALA A 51 -7.02 1.58 -6.34
N GLY A 52 -5.72 1.85 -6.15
CA GLY A 52 -4.84 2.29 -7.23
C GLY A 52 -4.66 1.25 -8.34
N HIS A 53 -4.41 -0.01 -7.95
CA HIS A 53 -4.26 -1.14 -8.87
C HIS A 53 -5.53 -1.35 -9.72
N ASN A 54 -6.71 -1.30 -9.09
CA ASN A 54 -8.01 -1.49 -9.76
C ASN A 54 -8.32 -0.42 -10.81
N LEU A 55 -7.70 0.75 -10.72
CA LEU A 55 -7.77 1.82 -11.74
C LEU A 55 -6.70 1.66 -12.84
N GLY A 56 -5.99 0.54 -12.87
CA GLY A 56 -4.99 0.17 -13.86
C GLY A 56 -3.55 0.23 -13.37
N GLY A 57 -3.29 0.78 -12.17
CA GLY A 57 -1.97 0.75 -11.52
C GLY A 57 -0.84 1.38 -12.34
N ASP A 58 0.37 0.82 -12.20
CA ASP A 58 1.51 1.15 -13.05
C ASP A 58 1.23 0.70 -14.48
N ARG A 59 1.46 1.58 -15.45
CA ARG A 59 1.30 1.29 -16.88
C ARG A 59 2.10 0.08 -17.36
N ARG A 60 3.23 -0.21 -16.72
CA ARG A 60 4.12 -1.33 -17.03
C ARG A 60 3.60 -2.65 -16.47
N LYS A 61 2.47 -2.61 -15.77
CA LYS A 61 1.94 -3.62 -14.85
C LYS A 61 2.79 -3.71 -13.59
N ASP A 62 2.12 -3.90 -12.47
CA ASP A 62 2.78 -4.06 -11.18
C ASP A 62 3.57 -5.38 -11.16
N ARG A 63 4.83 -5.32 -10.72
CA ARG A 63 5.73 -6.50 -10.62
C ARG A 63 6.23 -6.76 -9.21
N SER A 64 6.15 -5.78 -8.33
CA SER A 64 6.61 -5.87 -6.95
C SER A 64 5.68 -5.05 -6.06
N GLY A 65 5.77 -5.30 -4.76
CA GLY A 65 5.01 -4.59 -3.74
C GLY A 65 5.71 -4.69 -2.41
N ALA A 66 5.60 -3.66 -1.58
CA ALA A 66 6.16 -3.66 -0.25
C ALA A 66 5.23 -2.93 0.72
N LEU A 67 5.24 -3.38 1.97
CA LEU A 67 4.50 -2.79 3.07
C LEU A 67 5.43 -2.66 4.27
N ILE A 68 5.65 -1.42 4.68
CA ILE A 68 6.50 -1.10 5.83
C ILE A 68 5.68 -0.26 6.80
N VAL A 69 5.59 -0.72 8.04
CA VAL A 69 4.95 -0.03 9.15
C VAL A 69 5.93 0.00 10.31
N VAL A 70 6.25 1.21 10.78
CA VAL A 70 7.17 1.43 11.90
C VAL A 70 6.43 2.04 13.08
N GLY A 71 6.92 1.79 14.29
CA GLY A 71 6.38 2.36 15.51
C GLY A 71 7.11 1.86 16.75
N GLU A 72 6.51 2.06 17.92
CA GLU A 72 7.09 1.59 19.17
C GLU A 72 7.00 0.05 19.27
N THR A 73 8.13 -0.57 19.62
CA THR A 73 8.22 -2.01 19.85
C THR A 73 8.91 -2.31 21.19
N PRO A 74 8.74 -3.52 21.76
CA PRO A 74 9.44 -3.94 22.97
C PRO A 74 10.98 -3.98 22.83
N TYR A 75 11.49 -3.96 21.60
CA TYR A 75 12.91 -4.08 21.28
C TYR A 75 13.61 -2.71 21.12
N GLY A 76 12.86 -1.62 21.29
CA GLY A 76 13.35 -0.24 21.28
C GLY A 76 13.63 0.31 19.87
N LYS A 77 14.14 1.54 19.83
CA LYS A 77 14.26 2.36 18.60
C LYS A 77 15.11 1.79 17.46
N TYR A 78 15.87 0.72 17.70
CA TYR A 78 16.72 0.09 16.68
C TYR A 78 16.00 -1.06 15.95
N TYR A 79 14.84 -1.47 16.45
CA TYR A 79 14.00 -2.53 15.90
C TYR A 79 12.54 -2.06 15.93
N ASP A 80 12.23 -1.03 15.15
CA ASP A 80 10.94 -0.33 15.15
C ASP A 80 9.96 -0.82 14.07
N TYR A 81 10.33 -1.84 13.29
CA TYR A 81 9.43 -2.47 12.33
C TYR A 81 8.33 -3.26 13.03
N ILE A 82 7.09 -2.78 12.87
CA ILE A 82 5.87 -3.52 13.23
C ILE A 82 5.50 -4.45 12.08
N VAL A 83 5.54 -3.97 10.83
CA VAL A 83 5.33 -4.80 9.62
C VAL A 83 6.41 -4.47 8.62
N ASN A 84 7.03 -5.49 8.03
CA ASN A 84 7.98 -5.34 6.95
C ASN A 84 7.84 -6.53 6.00
N LEU A 85 6.99 -6.37 4.98
CA LEU A 85 6.65 -7.41 4.02
C LEU A 85 6.97 -6.92 2.61
N ARG A 86 7.43 -7.84 1.75
CA ARG A 86 7.84 -7.51 0.40
C ARG A 86 7.61 -8.69 -0.55
N VAL A 87 7.15 -8.36 -1.74
CA VAL A 87 7.09 -9.23 -2.91
C VAL A 87 7.99 -8.58 -3.97
N ASP A 88 9.11 -9.22 -4.28
CA ASP A 88 10.14 -8.65 -5.16
C ASP A 88 9.86 -8.83 -6.65
N TYR A 89 9.18 -9.93 -7.01
CA TYR A 89 8.81 -10.20 -8.38
C TYR A 89 7.62 -11.16 -8.43
N SER A 90 6.51 -10.71 -9.01
CA SER A 90 5.32 -11.52 -9.25
C SER A 90 4.50 -10.97 -10.43
N ASP A 91 3.65 -11.81 -11.01
CA ASP A 91 2.58 -11.38 -11.92
C ASP A 91 1.41 -10.70 -11.20
N ASN A 92 1.21 -10.99 -9.90
CA ASN A 92 0.14 -10.45 -9.06
C ASN A 92 0.70 -9.98 -7.69
N PRO A 93 1.67 -9.04 -7.67
CA PRO A 93 2.42 -8.73 -6.45
C PRO A 93 1.56 -8.16 -5.32
N LEU A 94 0.48 -7.44 -5.64
CA LEU A 94 -0.41 -6.88 -4.63
C LEU A 94 -1.25 -7.98 -3.93
N GLU A 95 -1.77 -8.94 -4.70
CA GLU A 95 -2.53 -10.06 -4.14
C GLU A 95 -1.64 -10.89 -3.20
N GLU A 96 -0.43 -11.21 -3.66
CA GLU A 96 0.56 -11.91 -2.83
C GLU A 96 0.95 -11.11 -1.59
N LEU A 97 1.14 -9.79 -1.71
CA LEU A 97 1.45 -8.94 -0.55
C LEU A 97 0.30 -8.91 0.47
N MET A 98 -0.95 -8.89 0.00
CA MET A 98 -2.13 -8.97 0.88
C MET A 98 -2.22 -10.34 1.56
N MET A 99 -1.91 -11.43 0.86
CA MET A 99 -1.82 -12.77 1.46
C MET A 99 -0.71 -12.86 2.50
N LEU A 100 0.48 -12.33 2.20
CA LEU A 100 1.59 -12.25 3.17
C LEU A 100 1.17 -11.51 4.44
N TYR A 101 0.41 -10.42 4.31
CA TYR A 101 -0.10 -9.69 5.47
C TYR A 101 -1.13 -10.48 6.27
N GLN A 102 -2.04 -11.22 5.62
CA GLN A 102 -2.98 -12.10 6.32
C GLN A 102 -2.25 -13.18 7.12
N MET A 103 -1.28 -13.86 6.51
CA MET A 103 -0.44 -14.85 7.21
C MET A 103 0.37 -14.22 8.35
N TYR A 104 0.94 -13.04 8.12
CA TYR A 104 1.64 -12.28 9.16
C TYR A 104 0.69 -12.00 10.34
N LYS A 105 -0.55 -11.60 10.05
CA LYS A 105 -1.54 -11.29 11.09
C LYS A 105 -1.88 -12.51 11.93
N GLU A 106 -2.06 -13.68 11.32
CA GLU A 106 -2.34 -14.94 12.05
C GLU A 106 -1.19 -15.42 12.94
N ILE A 107 0.06 -15.10 12.58
CA ILE A 107 1.23 -15.54 13.35
C ILE A 107 1.53 -14.58 14.50
N TRP A 108 1.31 -13.28 14.31
CA TRP A 108 1.83 -12.24 15.20
C TRP A 108 0.76 -11.45 15.97
N PHE A 109 -0.54 -11.61 15.66
CA PHE A 109 -1.67 -10.97 16.36
C PHE A 109 -2.72 -12.00 16.81
#